data_AF-A0A6F9ATT7-F1
#
_entry.id   AF-A0A6F9ATT7-F1
#
_cell.length_a   1.000
_cell.length_b   1.000
_cell.length_c   1.000
_cell.angle_alpha   90.00
_cell.angle_beta   90.00
_cell.angle_gamma   90.00
#
_symmetry.space_group_name_H-M   'P 1'
#
loop_
_entity.id
_entity.type
_entity.pdbx_description
1 polymer ?
#
loop_
_entity_poly.entity_id
_entity_poly.type
_entity_poly.pdbx_seq_one_letter_code
_entity_poly.pdbx_strand_id
1 'polypeptide(L)'
;MKLTKSMQSQFADFEKGFHKGCPTQAWRMFLPEELMTLLQGDDYYEWDKLRENAKYPGYKHTDDIIQNFWSVFTELPRGRSLCKLQMQITSLGGTDADEYYPKAQTCYVTLCLPNYSSIDILQEKLLHAITHCDVFGDF
;
A
#
# COMPACT_ATOMS: atom_id res chain seq x y z
N MET A 1 -2.92 11.86 16.89
CA MET A 1 -1.60 12.44 17.26
C MET A 1 -1.08 11.88 18.61
N LYS A 2 -0.87 10.55 18.73
CA LYS A 2 -0.37 9.90 19.97
C LYS A 2 1.07 9.37 19.88
N LEU A 3 1.69 9.35 18.70
CA LEU A 3 2.99 8.70 18.48
C LEU A 3 4.21 9.54 18.84
N THR A 4 4.07 10.86 19.06
CA THR A 4 5.22 11.75 19.16
C THR A 4 5.66 12.06 20.59
N LYS A 5 4.80 11.94 21.61
CA LYS A 5 5.09 12.46 22.95
C LYS A 5 6.25 11.74 23.67
N SER A 6 6.48 10.46 23.39
CA SER A 6 7.58 9.68 24.00
C SER A 6 8.88 9.69 23.19
N MET A 7 8.88 10.28 21.99
CA MET A 7 10.00 10.18 21.02
C MET A 7 10.59 11.54 20.60
N GLN A 8 10.19 12.62 21.27
CA GLN A 8 10.58 13.98 20.89
C GLN A 8 12.09 14.21 20.92
N SER A 9 12.80 13.69 21.93
CA SER A 9 14.26 13.87 22.01
C SER A 9 15.00 13.12 20.91
N GLN A 10 14.57 11.89 20.60
CA GLN A 10 15.14 11.07 19.53
C GLN A 10 14.91 11.71 18.15
N PHE A 11 13.72 12.28 17.92
CA PHE A 11 13.44 13.03 16.70
C PHE A 11 14.29 14.30 16.59
N ALA A 12 14.47 15.05 17.68
CA ALA A 12 15.31 16.24 17.69
C ALA A 12 16.79 15.92 17.42
N ASP A 13 17.31 14.83 17.98
CA ASP A 13 18.69 14.38 17.72
C ASP A 13 18.87 13.92 16.26
N PHE A 14 17.89 13.19 15.71
CA PHE A 14 17.88 12.81 14.29
C PHE A 14 17.85 14.04 13.39
N GLU A 15 16.94 14.99 13.65
CA GLU A 15 16.81 16.23 12.87
C GLU A 15 18.13 17.02 12.90
N LYS A 16 18.77 17.14 14.06
CA LYS A 16 20.07 17.80 14.20
C LYS A 16 21.16 17.09 13.40
N GLY A 17 21.17 15.76 13.38
CA GLY A 17 22.09 14.96 12.56
C GLY A 17 21.84 15.18 11.07
N PHE A 18 20.58 15.15 10.64
CA PHE A 18 20.17 15.36 9.26
C PHE A 18 20.60 16.74 8.76
N HIS A 19 20.38 17.81 9.54
CA HIS A 19 20.81 19.17 9.20
C HIS A 19 22.34 19.32 9.07
N LYS A 20 23.12 18.54 9.84
CA LYS A 20 24.59 18.53 9.67
C LYS A 20 25.01 17.85 8.37
N GLY A 21 24.32 16.79 7.96
CA GLY A 21 24.60 16.05 6.72
C GLY A 21 24.08 16.74 5.46
N CYS A 22 23.00 17.52 5.57
CA CYS A 22 22.39 18.30 4.49
C CYS A 22 22.38 19.80 4.85
N PRO A 23 23.52 20.49 4.76
CA PRO A 23 23.65 21.90 5.19
C PRO A 23 22.81 22.86 4.34
N THR A 24 22.61 22.53 3.05
CA THR A 24 21.67 23.25 2.20
C THR A 24 20.25 22.76 2.54
N GLN A 25 19.41 23.66 3.05
CA GLN A 25 17.99 23.40 3.29
C GLN A 25 17.17 23.25 1.99
N ALA A 26 17.81 22.91 0.87
CA ALA A 26 17.16 22.66 -0.41
C ALA A 26 16.10 21.56 -0.28
N TRP A 27 16.29 20.58 0.61
CA TRP A 27 15.29 19.55 0.90
C TRP A 27 13.93 20.11 1.39
N ARG A 28 13.87 21.34 1.91
CA ARG A 28 12.63 22.01 2.34
C ARG A 28 11.78 22.53 1.17
N MET A 29 12.33 22.57 -0.04
CA MET A 29 11.58 22.99 -1.23
C MET A 29 10.64 21.90 -1.76
N PHE A 30 10.81 20.67 -1.30
CA PHE A 30 10.03 19.50 -1.70
C PHE A 30 8.86 19.27 -0.74
N LEU A 31 7.75 18.79 -1.28
CA LEU A 31 6.68 18.18 -0.49
C LEU A 31 7.20 16.91 0.21
N PRO A 32 6.58 16.46 1.33
CA PRO A 32 7.00 15.26 2.04
C PRO A 32 7.15 14.02 1.15
N GLU A 33 6.23 13.84 0.20
CA GLU A 33 6.22 12.75 -0.77
C GLU A 33 7.40 12.87 -1.74
N GLU A 34 7.67 14.06 -2.26
CA GLU A 34 8.79 14.34 -3.16
C GLU A 34 10.15 14.14 -2.47
N LEU A 35 10.26 14.58 -1.20
CA LEU A 35 11.46 14.37 -0.40
C LEU A 35 11.68 12.88 -0.11
N MET A 36 10.60 12.14 0.16
CA MET A 36 10.65 10.69 0.34
C MET A 36 11.14 9.99 -0.93
N THR A 37 10.62 10.37 -2.11
CA THR A 37 11.09 9.86 -3.41
C THR A 37 12.56 10.19 -3.63
N LEU A 38 13.02 11.42 -3.34
CA LEU A 38 14.41 11.82 -3.48
C LEU A 38 15.35 10.97 -2.61
N LEU A 39 14.94 10.66 -1.38
CA LEU A 39 15.73 9.86 -0.43
C LEU A 39 15.72 8.36 -0.73
N GLN A 40 14.61 7.84 -1.25
CA GLN A 40 14.44 6.41 -1.54
C GLN A 40 14.97 6.01 -2.91
N GLY A 41 15.04 6.96 -3.85
CA GLY A 41 15.32 6.68 -5.26
C GLY A 41 14.07 6.23 -6.02
N ASP A 42 14.22 6.07 -7.32
CA ASP A 42 13.19 5.53 -8.21
C ASP A 42 13.42 4.02 -8.35
N ASP A 43 12.58 3.21 -7.72
CA ASP A 43 12.65 1.77 -7.88
C ASP A 43 11.77 1.30 -9.03
N TYR A 44 12.31 0.44 -9.89
CA TYR A 44 11.56 -0.14 -11.00
C TYR A 44 10.57 -1.23 -10.56
N TYR A 45 9.39 -1.20 -11.20
CA TYR A 45 8.28 -2.12 -11.02
C TYR A 45 8.55 -3.50 -11.58
N GLU A 46 8.25 -4.52 -10.78
CA GLU A 46 8.12 -5.89 -11.28
C GLU A 46 6.83 -6.49 -10.72
N TRP A 47 5.68 -6.00 -11.20
CA TRP A 47 4.36 -6.52 -10.81
C TRP A 47 4.27 -8.04 -11.03
N ASP A 48 4.92 -8.53 -12.08
CA ASP A 48 5.03 -9.96 -12.37
C ASP A 48 5.73 -10.71 -11.23
N LYS A 49 6.84 -10.17 -10.69
CA LYS A 49 7.52 -10.76 -9.52
C LYS A 49 6.65 -10.71 -8.28
N LEU A 50 5.90 -9.62 -8.05
CA LEU A 50 4.98 -9.55 -6.91
C LEU A 50 3.87 -10.60 -7.05
N ARG A 51 3.32 -10.76 -8.26
CA ARG A 51 2.28 -11.75 -8.60
C ARG A 51 2.77 -13.19 -8.44
N GLU A 52 3.99 -13.47 -8.88
CA GLU A 52 4.65 -14.78 -8.72
C GLU A 52 4.88 -15.15 -7.26
N ASN A 53 5.23 -14.17 -6.43
CA ASN A 53 5.51 -14.40 -5.00
C ASN A 53 4.27 -14.35 -4.12
N ALA A 54 3.13 -13.89 -4.65
CA ALA A 54 1.89 -13.74 -3.89
C ALA A 54 1.27 -15.09 -3.53
N LYS A 55 0.65 -15.15 -2.35
CA LYS A 55 -0.09 -16.31 -1.83
C LYS A 55 -1.58 -16.03 -1.83
N TYR A 56 -2.37 -17.08 -1.99
CA TYR A 56 -3.81 -16.98 -2.15
C TYR A 56 -4.55 -17.92 -1.17
N PRO A 57 -4.52 -17.66 0.16
CA PRO A 57 -5.23 -18.51 1.11
C PRO A 57 -6.72 -18.59 0.77
N GLY A 58 -7.22 -19.79 0.50
CA GLY A 58 -8.63 -20.02 0.14
C GLY A 58 -8.99 -19.72 -1.32
N TYR A 59 -8.02 -19.33 -2.15
CA TYR A 59 -8.19 -19.06 -3.58
C TYR A 59 -7.18 -19.83 -4.42
N LYS A 60 -7.45 -19.92 -5.72
CA LYS A 60 -6.52 -20.37 -6.74
C LYS A 60 -6.11 -19.18 -7.61
N HIS A 61 -4.92 -19.27 -8.21
CA HIS A 61 -4.48 -18.30 -9.22
C HIS A 61 -5.44 -18.17 -10.42
N THR A 62 -6.25 -19.21 -10.66
CA THR A 62 -7.22 -19.26 -11.75
C THR A 62 -8.57 -18.67 -11.39
N ASP A 63 -8.83 -18.34 -10.12
CA ASP A 63 -10.14 -17.80 -9.73
C ASP A 63 -10.32 -16.41 -10.33
N ASP A 64 -11.52 -16.13 -10.86
CA ASP A 64 -11.82 -14.88 -11.58
C ASP A 64 -11.49 -13.65 -10.74
N ILE A 65 -11.77 -13.69 -9.42
CA ILE A 65 -11.46 -12.58 -8.51
C ILE A 65 -9.96 -12.27 -8.44
N ILE A 66 -9.10 -13.30 -8.51
CA ILE A 66 -7.65 -13.13 -8.50
C ILE A 66 -7.15 -12.62 -9.85
N GLN A 67 -7.69 -13.14 -10.95
CA GLN A 67 -7.34 -12.66 -12.29
C GLN A 67 -7.76 -11.20 -12.49
N ASN A 68 -8.98 -10.86 -12.08
CA ASN A 68 -9.54 -9.51 -12.13
C ASN A 68 -8.73 -8.56 -11.24
N PHE A 69 -8.37 -8.97 -10.01
CA PHE A 69 -7.50 -8.18 -9.15
C PHE A 69 -6.20 -7.81 -9.86
N TRP A 70 -5.48 -8.79 -10.43
CA TRP A 70 -4.21 -8.51 -11.11
C TRP A 70 -4.40 -7.67 -12.37
N SER A 71 -5.50 -7.84 -13.11
CA SER A 71 -5.83 -7.03 -14.27
C SER A 71 -5.99 -5.56 -13.91
N VAL A 72 -6.71 -5.27 -12.82
CA VAL A 72 -6.91 -3.89 -12.35
C VAL A 72 -5.66 -3.34 -11.68
N PHE A 73 -4.97 -4.16 -10.88
CA PHE A 73 -3.84 -3.73 -10.06
C PHE A 73 -2.63 -3.33 -10.91
N THR A 74 -2.40 -3.98 -12.05
CA THR A 74 -1.32 -3.61 -12.98
C THR A 74 -1.58 -2.31 -13.74
N GLU A 75 -2.82 -1.85 -13.81
CA GLU A 75 -3.20 -0.57 -14.42
C GLU A 75 -3.00 0.63 -13.48
N LEU A 76 -2.81 0.39 -12.17
CA LEU A 76 -2.65 1.45 -11.19
C LEU A 76 -1.32 2.23 -11.35
N PRO A 77 -1.31 3.51 -10.95
CA PRO A 77 -0.08 4.28 -10.89
C PRO A 77 0.98 3.57 -10.06
N ARG A 78 2.16 3.58 -10.64
CA ARG A 78 3.43 3.10 -10.14
C ARG A 78 3.73 3.64 -8.70
N GLY A 79 3.80 2.75 -7.69
CA GLY A 79 4.19 3.01 -6.28
C GLY A 79 5.54 2.39 -5.81
N ARG A 80 5.80 2.19 -4.51
CA ARG A 80 7.12 1.68 -4.03
C ARG A 80 7.46 0.27 -4.53
N SER A 81 8.75 -0.07 -4.58
CA SER A 81 9.20 -1.45 -4.84
C SER A 81 8.69 -2.43 -3.80
N LEU A 82 7.81 -3.33 -4.23
CA LEU A 82 7.34 -4.44 -3.43
C LEU A 82 8.02 -5.76 -3.81
N CYS A 83 9.12 -5.73 -4.59
CA CYS A 83 9.70 -6.95 -5.18
C CYS A 83 10.23 -7.97 -4.15
N LYS A 84 10.45 -7.56 -2.89
CA LYS A 84 10.83 -8.42 -1.76
C LYS A 84 9.66 -8.79 -0.85
N LEU A 85 8.45 -8.30 -1.13
CA LEU A 85 7.27 -8.60 -0.34
C LEU A 85 6.55 -9.81 -0.89
N GLN A 86 6.28 -10.76 0.00
CA GLN A 86 5.35 -11.85 -0.24
C GLN A 86 3.98 -11.43 0.28
N MET A 87 3.17 -10.88 -0.60
CA MET A 87 1.80 -10.47 -0.30
C MET A 87 0.86 -11.67 -0.25
N GLN A 88 -0.19 -11.61 0.58
CA GLN A 88 -1.26 -12.58 0.61
C GLN A 88 -2.59 -11.94 0.20
N ILE A 89 -3.40 -12.63 -0.61
CA ILE A 89 -4.76 -12.20 -0.96
C ILE A 89 -5.73 -13.26 -0.47
N THR A 90 -6.65 -12.85 0.40
CA THR A 90 -7.64 -13.74 1.02
C THR A 90 -9.04 -13.15 0.91
N SER A 91 -10.06 -13.97 1.13
CA SER A 91 -11.44 -13.50 1.14
C SER A 91 -11.72 -12.64 2.38
N LEU A 92 -12.44 -11.53 2.22
CA LEU A 92 -12.95 -10.76 3.35
C LEU A 92 -14.22 -11.39 3.97
N GLY A 93 -14.89 -12.32 3.27
CA GLY A 93 -16.16 -12.91 3.70
C GLY A 93 -17.32 -11.91 3.76
N GLY A 94 -18.58 -12.41 3.78
CA GLY A 94 -19.78 -11.58 3.90
C GLY A 94 -20.83 -11.85 2.81
N THR A 95 -22.08 -11.46 3.07
CA THR A 95 -23.22 -11.58 2.14
C THR A 95 -23.26 -10.47 1.09
N ASP A 96 -22.76 -9.28 1.46
CA ASP A 96 -22.90 -8.05 0.67
C ASP A 96 -21.53 -7.54 0.20
N ALA A 97 -20.77 -8.41 -0.49
CA ALA A 97 -19.38 -8.17 -0.87
C ALA A 97 -19.15 -6.83 -1.60
N ASP A 98 -20.11 -6.43 -2.46
CA ASP A 98 -20.04 -5.22 -3.27
C ASP A 98 -20.16 -3.92 -2.44
N GLU A 99 -20.66 -3.99 -1.21
CA GLU A 99 -20.75 -2.81 -0.33
C GLU A 99 -19.41 -2.51 0.34
N TYR A 100 -18.58 -3.53 0.57
CA TYR A 100 -17.34 -3.41 1.34
C TYR A 100 -16.13 -3.00 0.48
N TYR A 101 -15.24 -2.22 1.10
CA TYR A 101 -13.92 -1.91 0.55
C TYR A 101 -12.91 -3.02 0.89
N PRO A 102 -11.86 -3.21 0.07
CA PRO A 102 -10.78 -4.12 0.43
C PRO A 102 -10.05 -3.62 1.69
N LYS A 103 -9.59 -4.54 2.54
CA LYS A 103 -8.88 -4.22 3.79
C LYS A 103 -7.43 -4.70 3.73
N ALA A 104 -6.48 -3.80 4.02
CA ALA A 104 -5.06 -4.13 4.13
C ALA A 104 -4.65 -4.38 5.58
N GLN A 105 -4.09 -5.55 5.85
CA GLN A 105 -3.47 -5.90 7.13
C GLN A 105 -1.95 -5.84 6.98
N THR A 106 -1.39 -4.64 7.20
CA THR A 106 0.03 -4.34 6.95
C THR A 106 0.98 -5.23 7.76
N CYS A 107 0.65 -5.54 9.02
CA CYS A 107 1.47 -6.42 9.89
C CYS A 107 1.65 -7.84 9.32
N TYR A 108 0.69 -8.31 8.51
CA TYR A 108 0.69 -9.66 7.94
C TYR A 108 0.90 -9.65 6.42
N VAL A 109 1.05 -8.46 5.82
CA VAL A 109 1.16 -8.27 4.36
C VAL A 109 -0.02 -8.93 3.63
N THR A 110 -1.21 -8.85 4.22
CA THR A 110 -2.43 -9.49 3.70
C THR A 110 -3.42 -8.44 3.19
N LEU A 111 -3.97 -8.67 2.00
CA LEU A 111 -5.13 -7.97 1.46
C LEU A 111 -6.35 -8.88 1.56
N CYS A 112 -7.34 -8.45 2.33
CA CYS A 112 -8.64 -9.08 2.39
C CYS A 112 -9.52 -8.46 1.30
N LEU A 113 -9.83 -9.25 0.28
CA LEU A 113 -10.59 -8.84 -0.89
C LEU A 113 -12.02 -9.41 -0.80
N PRO A 114 -13.06 -8.56 -0.82
CA PRO A 114 -14.44 -9.01 -1.01
C PRO A 114 -14.58 -9.76 -2.34
N ASN A 115 -15.50 -10.73 -2.39
CA ASN A 115 -15.79 -11.46 -3.62
C ASN A 115 -16.76 -10.64 -4.49
N TYR A 116 -16.23 -9.60 -5.14
CA TYR A 116 -17.01 -8.67 -5.95
C TYR A 116 -17.75 -9.36 -7.09
N SER A 117 -18.97 -8.91 -7.39
CA SER A 117 -19.79 -9.48 -8.45
C SER A 117 -19.32 -9.11 -9.86
N SER A 118 -18.54 -8.03 -10.01
CA SER A 118 -17.95 -7.60 -11.28
C SER A 118 -16.56 -6.98 -11.12
N ILE A 119 -15.80 -6.97 -12.23
CA ILE A 119 -14.49 -6.31 -12.30
C ILE A 119 -14.62 -4.78 -12.14
N ASP A 120 -15.73 -4.18 -12.60
CA ASP A 120 -15.96 -2.75 -12.48
C ASP A 120 -16.08 -2.32 -11.01
N ILE A 121 -16.80 -3.11 -10.20
CA ILE A 121 -16.93 -2.86 -8.75
C ILE A 121 -15.57 -3.05 -8.08
N LEU A 122 -14.81 -4.09 -8.45
CA LEU A 122 -13.45 -4.29 -7.95
C LEU A 122 -12.59 -3.06 -8.23
N GLN A 123 -12.60 -2.56 -9.46
CA GLN A 123 -11.82 -1.41 -9.88
C GLN A 123 -12.20 -0.16 -9.10
N GLU A 124 -13.49 0.14 -8.99
CA GLU A 124 -13.99 1.29 -8.24
C GLU A 124 -13.54 1.22 -6.77
N LYS A 125 -13.82 0.10 -6.09
CA LYS A 125 -13.53 -0.08 -4.65
C LYS A 125 -12.03 -0.11 -4.37
N LEU A 126 -11.25 -0.78 -5.21
CA LEU A 126 -9.79 -0.86 -5.07
C LEU A 126 -9.15 0.51 -5.27
N LEU A 127 -9.52 1.23 -6.33
CA LEU A 127 -8.97 2.57 -6.60
C LEU A 127 -9.36 3.55 -5.49
N HIS A 128 -10.62 3.51 -5.04
CA HIS A 128 -11.07 4.33 -3.92
C HIS A 128 -10.28 4.02 -2.65
N ALA A 129 -10.09 2.75 -2.29
CA ALA A 129 -9.34 2.36 -1.10
C ALA A 129 -7.88 2.81 -1.14
N ILE A 130 -7.23 2.81 -2.31
CA ILE A 130 -5.84 3.24 -2.46
C ILE A 130 -5.71 4.77 -2.40
N THR A 131 -6.66 5.49 -2.99
CA THR A 131 -6.62 6.95 -3.09
C THR A 131 -7.10 7.66 -1.82
N HIS A 132 -8.05 7.07 -1.10
CA HIS A 132 -8.70 7.66 0.07
C HIS A 132 -8.30 6.96 1.37
N CYS A 133 -7.03 6.57 1.50
CA CYS A 133 -6.45 5.91 2.67
C CYS A 133 -6.36 6.80 3.93
N ASP A 134 -7.28 7.74 4.11
CA ASP A 134 -7.42 8.62 5.27
C ASP A 134 -8.35 8.03 6.34
N VAL A 135 -8.25 6.73 6.64
CA VAL A 135 -8.93 6.17 7.81
C VAL A 135 -8.06 5.14 8.53
N PHE A 136 -7.23 5.62 9.44
CA PHE A 136 -6.72 4.79 10.54
C PHE A 136 -7.86 4.58 11.54
N GLY A 137 -8.40 3.36 11.57
CA GLY A 137 -9.32 2.91 12.61
C GLY A 137 -10.79 3.25 12.33
N ASP A 138 -11.64 2.27 12.64
CA ASP A 138 -13.10 2.28 12.65
C ASP A 138 -13.77 1.97 11.30
N PHE A 139 -14.08 0.68 11.10
CA PHE A 139 -15.44 0.10 11.15
C PHE A 139 -15.35 -1.41 11.46
#